data_AF-A0A395SUU3-F1
#
_entry.id   AF-A0A395SUU3-F1
#
_cell.length_a   1.000
_cell.length_b   1.000
_cell.length_c   1.000
_cell.angle_alpha   90.00
_cell.angle_beta   90.00
_cell.angle_gamma   90.00
#
_symmetry.space_group_name_H-M   'P 1'
#
loop_
_entity.id
_entity.type
_entity.pdbx_description
1 polymer ?
#
loop_
_entity_poly.entity_id
_entity_poly.type
_entity_poly.pdbx_seq_one_letter_code
_entity_poly.pdbx_strand_id
1 'polypeptide(L)'
;MTHDPPAIPPPQPDQPIYADDDPEVVLQNALRQLQQEEQAAEEQAAAVREERERAERVGLQPNSIMTTPTARASSVQRFTATPAHDLGADLTLTPIASETPVARDERPLRCPFCVNQRMLRTIKEAVEHMSTHVVV
;
A
#
# COMPACT_ATOMS: atom_id res chain seq x y z
N MET A 1 17.71 -2.42 -64.04
CA MET A 1 18.74 -2.53 -62.98
C MET A 1 19.07 -1.10 -62.56
N THR A 2 18.48 -0.64 -61.45
CA THR A 2 19.14 -0.41 -60.15
C THR A 2 19.93 0.91 -60.14
N HIS A 3 19.78 1.86 -59.22
CA HIS A 3 19.34 1.83 -57.83
C HIS A 3 18.87 3.26 -57.44
N ASP A 4 17.70 3.38 -56.83
CA ASP A 4 17.32 4.57 -56.04
C ASP A 4 18.13 4.52 -54.72
N PRO A 5 18.81 5.59 -54.28
CA PRO A 5 19.54 5.58 -53.02
C PRO A 5 18.55 5.54 -51.86
N PRO A 6 18.79 4.78 -50.78
CA PRO A 6 17.89 4.77 -49.65
C PRO A 6 17.85 6.16 -49.02
N ALA A 7 16.69 6.82 -49.09
CA ALA A 7 16.42 8.03 -48.32
C ALA A 7 16.54 7.67 -46.84
N ILE A 8 17.61 8.15 -46.20
CA ILE A 8 17.82 8.03 -44.76
C ILE A 8 16.63 8.76 -44.10
N PRO A 9 15.82 8.09 -43.27
CA PRO A 9 14.77 8.78 -42.53
C PRO A 9 15.42 9.88 -41.68
N PRO A 10 14.78 11.05 -41.53
CA PRO A 10 15.32 12.14 -40.72
C PRO A 10 15.66 11.60 -39.32
N PRO A 11 16.75 12.07 -38.68
CA PRO A 11 16.99 11.73 -37.29
C PRO A 11 15.72 12.06 -36.52
N GLN A 12 15.13 11.03 -35.90
CA GLN A 12 14.10 11.22 -34.89
C GLN A 12 14.66 12.27 -33.92
N PRO A 13 13.91 13.32 -33.54
CA PRO A 13 14.40 14.22 -32.53
C PRO A 13 14.77 13.37 -31.32
N ASP A 14 16.06 13.42 -30.94
CA ASP A 14 16.53 12.96 -29.65
C ASP A 14 15.60 13.58 -28.63
N GLN A 15 14.69 12.77 -28.11
CA GLN A 15 13.77 13.14 -27.05
C GLN A 15 14.62 13.54 -25.84
N PRO A 16 14.68 14.82 -25.42
CA PRO A 16 14.97 15.13 -24.05
C PRO A 16 13.61 15.25 -23.37
N ILE A 17 12.87 14.13 -23.25
CA ILE A 17 11.54 14.12 -22.59
C ILE A 17 11.64 14.47 -21.09
N TYR A 18 12.84 14.70 -20.57
CA TYR A 18 13.12 14.88 -19.15
C TYR A 18 14.05 16.04 -18.78
N ALA A 19 14.28 17.05 -19.64
CA ALA A 19 15.36 18.02 -19.37
C ALA A 19 14.96 19.45 -18.95
N ASP A 20 13.72 19.91 -19.15
CA ASP A 20 13.41 21.35 -19.00
C ASP A 20 12.38 21.72 -17.92
N ASP A 21 11.68 20.77 -17.31
CA ASP A 21 10.84 21.07 -16.14
C ASP A 21 11.69 20.90 -14.86
N ASP A 22 11.99 22.02 -14.20
CA ASP A 22 12.65 22.02 -12.89
C ASP A 22 11.89 21.08 -11.95
N PRO A 23 12.52 20.00 -11.43
CA PRO A 23 11.84 19.01 -10.62
C PRO A 23 11.14 19.61 -9.40
N GLU A 24 11.65 20.75 -8.89
CA GLU A 24 11.02 21.49 -7.80
C GLU A 24 9.68 22.10 -8.20
N VAL A 25 9.57 22.62 -9.43
CA VAL A 25 8.32 23.17 -9.97
C VAL A 25 7.30 22.06 -10.21
N VAL A 26 7.74 20.90 -10.70
CA VAL A 26 6.87 19.72 -10.87
C VAL A 26 6.34 19.25 -9.52
N LEU A 27 7.20 19.14 -8.51
CA LEU A 27 6.78 18.74 -7.17
C LEU A 27 5.84 19.76 -6.53
N GLN A 28 6.12 21.06 -6.68
CA GLN A 28 5.25 22.12 -6.19
C GLN A 28 3.87 22.08 -6.86
N ASN A 29 3.83 21.83 -8.17
CA ASN A 29 2.57 21.62 -8.91
C ASN A 29 1.84 20.38 -8.44
N ALA A 30 2.53 19.25 -8.25
CA ALA A 30 1.95 18.00 -7.77
C ALA A 30 1.36 18.14 -6.36
N LEU A 31 2.04 18.84 -5.46
CA LEU A 31 1.53 19.11 -4.11
C LEU A 31 0.27 19.98 -4.13
N ARG A 32 0.27 21.03 -4.96
CA ARG A 32 -0.91 21.88 -5.15
C ARG A 32 -2.09 21.09 -5.74
N GLN A 33 -1.83 20.22 -6.71
CA GLN A 33 -2.83 19.33 -7.30
C GLN A 33 -3.42 18.40 -6.25
N LEU A 34 -2.57 17.80 -5.41
CA LEU A 34 -3.01 16.86 -4.37
C LEU A 34 -3.86 17.54 -3.29
N GLN A 35 -3.49 18.76 -2.87
CA GLN A 35 -4.32 19.54 -1.94
C GLN A 35 -5.70 19.88 -2.53
N GLN A 36 -5.76 20.24 -3.82
CA GLN A 36 -7.02 20.52 -4.47
C GLN A 36 -7.91 19.28 -4.60
N GLU A 37 -7.30 18.13 -4.88
CA GLU A 37 -8.01 16.85 -4.95
C GLU A 37 -8.56 16.43 -3.58
N GLU A 38 -7.79 16.61 -2.51
CA GLU A 38 -8.26 16.34 -1.14
C GLU A 38 -9.50 17.16 -0.80
N GLN A 39 -9.50 18.45 -1.10
CA GLN A 39 -10.65 19.33 -0.88
C GLN A 39 -11.87 18.89 -1.69
N ALA A 40 -11.69 18.55 -2.97
CA ALA A 40 -12.78 18.08 -3.82
C ALA A 40 -13.34 16.73 -3.35
N ALA A 41 -12.49 15.85 -2.84
CA ALA A 41 -12.90 14.56 -2.28
C ALA A 41 -13.67 14.73 -0.96
N GLU A 42 -13.27 15.67 -0.11
CA GLU A 42 -14.00 16.00 1.13
C GLU A 42 -15.40 16.54 0.82
N GLU A 43 -15.52 17.44 -0.15
CA GLU A 43 -16.81 17.98 -0.59
C GLU A 43 -17.72 16.87 -1.13
N GLN A 44 -17.19 15.93 -1.92
CA GLN A 44 -17.96 14.77 -2.40
C GLN A 44 -18.40 13.86 -1.26
N ALA A 45 -17.51 13.58 -0.30
CA ALA A 45 -17.84 12.76 0.86
C ALA A 45 -18.90 13.44 1.75
N ALA A 46 -18.82 14.76 1.91
CA ALA A 46 -19.82 15.56 2.61
C ALA A 46 -21.18 15.52 1.90
N ALA A 47 -21.19 15.68 0.57
CA ALA A 47 -22.41 15.62 -0.23
C ALA A 47 -23.09 14.24 -0.13
N VAL A 48 -22.33 13.15 -0.24
CA VAL A 48 -22.86 11.79 -0.07
C VAL A 48 -23.39 11.56 1.35
N ARG A 49 -22.72 12.11 2.37
CA ARG A 49 -23.20 12.05 3.75
C ARG A 49 -24.51 12.81 3.93
N GLU A 50 -24.61 14.02 3.37
CA GLU A 50 -25.84 14.83 3.43
C GLU A 50 -26.99 14.17 2.67
N GLU A 51 -26.74 13.62 1.48
CA GLU A 51 -27.76 12.88 0.72
C GLU A 51 -28.24 11.65 1.49
N ARG A 52 -27.32 10.90 2.11
CA ARG A 52 -27.66 9.77 2.97
C ARG A 52 -28.47 10.23 4.18
N GLU A 53 -28.08 11.30 4.87
CA GLU A 53 -28.84 11.84 6.00
C GLU A 53 -30.23 12.33 5.55
N ARG A 54 -30.35 12.94 4.38
CA ARG A 54 -31.63 13.36 3.82
C ARG A 54 -32.51 12.16 3.50
N ALA A 55 -31.95 11.11 2.89
CA ALA A 55 -32.65 9.86 2.61
C ALA A 55 -33.06 9.15 3.90
N GLU A 56 -32.18 9.14 4.91
CA GLU A 56 -32.45 8.59 6.25
C GLU A 56 -33.55 9.38 6.96
N ARG A 57 -33.51 10.73 6.90
CA ARG A 57 -34.53 11.61 7.49
C ARG A 57 -35.90 11.45 6.83
N VAL A 58 -35.95 11.12 5.54
CA VAL A 58 -37.20 10.80 4.82
C VAL A 58 -37.62 9.33 5.03
N GLY A 59 -36.66 8.42 5.27
CA GLY A 59 -36.87 6.97 5.34
C GLY A 59 -37.01 6.37 6.75
N LEU A 60 -36.61 7.06 7.82
CA LEU A 60 -36.71 6.55 9.19
C LEU A 60 -38.07 6.82 9.83
N GLN A 61 -38.97 5.88 9.54
CA GLN A 61 -39.79 5.26 10.58
C GLN A 61 -38.88 4.48 11.57
N PRO A 62 -39.17 4.45 12.88
CA PRO A 62 -38.22 4.12 13.94
C PRO A 62 -38.02 2.60 14.19
N ASN A 63 -37.87 1.78 13.14
CA ASN A 63 -37.86 0.30 13.29
C ASN A 63 -36.59 -0.43 12.82
N SER A 64 -35.49 0.26 12.49
CA SER A 64 -34.24 -0.42 12.07
C SER A 64 -33.18 -0.46 13.18
N ILE A 65 -33.53 -1.06 14.32
CA ILE A 65 -32.59 -1.42 15.39
C ILE A 65 -32.56 -2.94 15.48
N MET A 66 -31.86 -3.65 14.58
CA MET A 66 -31.42 -5.04 14.82
C MET A 66 -30.55 -5.54 13.65
N THR A 67 -29.22 -5.38 13.76
CA THR A 67 -28.21 -6.32 13.23
C THR A 67 -26.80 -5.88 13.66
N THR A 68 -26.50 -6.02 14.96
CA THR A 68 -25.12 -6.14 15.44
C THR A 68 -24.78 -7.63 15.53
N PRO A 69 -23.84 -8.17 14.72
CA PRO A 69 -23.36 -9.53 14.96
C PRO A 69 -22.44 -9.50 16.19
N THR A 70 -23.02 -9.83 17.34
CA THR A 70 -22.27 -10.36 18.49
C THR A 70 -21.71 -11.73 18.08
N ALA A 71 -20.39 -11.86 18.03
CA ALA A 71 -19.70 -13.13 17.86
C ALA A 71 -18.64 -13.26 18.95
N ARG A 72 -19.05 -13.73 20.12
CA ARG A 72 -18.15 -14.19 21.18
C ARG A 72 -18.08 -15.71 21.14
N ALA A 73 -16.99 -16.26 20.62
CA ALA A 73 -16.46 -17.62 20.81
C ALA A 73 -15.18 -17.72 19.94
N SER A 74 -14.05 -18.33 20.28
CA SER A 74 -13.66 -19.17 21.41
C SER A 74 -12.12 -19.22 21.38
N SER A 75 -11.48 -19.13 22.53
CA SER A 75 -10.06 -19.45 22.73
C SER A 75 -9.82 -20.96 22.53
N VAL A 76 -8.97 -21.39 21.59
CA VAL A 76 -8.09 -22.59 21.66
C VAL A 76 -7.09 -22.57 20.48
N GLN A 77 -5.81 -22.71 20.81
CA GLN A 77 -4.69 -22.95 19.90
C GLN A 77 -4.94 -24.02 18.83
N ARG A 78 -4.59 -23.73 17.58
CA ARG A 78 -4.00 -24.70 16.63
C ARG A 78 -2.92 -24.03 15.77
N PHE A 79 -1.76 -23.80 16.36
CA PHE A 79 -0.52 -23.45 15.65
C PHE A 79 0.08 -24.70 15.00
N THR A 80 -0.45 -25.17 13.87
CA THR A 80 0.24 -26.14 12.98
C THR A 80 -0.41 -26.15 11.60
N ALA A 81 0.01 -25.23 10.71
CA ALA A 81 -0.02 -25.42 9.26
C ALA A 81 0.57 -24.17 8.57
N THR A 82 1.89 -24.12 8.41
CA THR A 82 2.52 -23.27 7.39
C THR A 82 2.48 -24.02 6.05
N PRO A 83 1.76 -23.55 5.01
CA PRO A 83 2.05 -23.99 3.66
C PRO A 83 3.33 -23.28 3.21
N ALA A 84 4.27 -24.06 2.67
CA ALA A 84 5.46 -23.55 2.02
C ALA A 84 5.05 -22.53 0.94
N HIS A 85 5.67 -21.36 0.95
CA HIS A 85 5.53 -20.38 -0.12
C HIS A 85 6.14 -20.95 -1.41
N ASP A 86 5.28 -21.56 -2.22
CA ASP A 86 5.54 -21.85 -3.63
C ASP A 86 5.41 -20.53 -4.40
N LEU A 87 6.56 -20.01 -4.83
CA LEU A 87 6.67 -18.85 -5.71
C LEU A 87 6.18 -19.26 -7.11
N GLY A 88 4.90 -19.03 -7.44
CA GLY A 88 4.48 -19.31 -8.82
C GLY A 88 3.02 -19.26 -9.23
N ALA A 89 2.04 -18.99 -8.35
CA ALA A 89 0.63 -19.02 -8.76
C ALA A 89 -0.09 -17.69 -8.55
N ASP A 90 -0.20 -16.94 -9.65
CA ASP A 90 -1.45 -16.30 -10.09
C ASP A 90 -2.14 -15.34 -9.09
N LEU A 91 -1.70 -14.07 -9.08
CA LEU A 91 -2.28 -12.96 -8.32
C LEU A 91 -3.60 -12.43 -8.93
N THR A 92 -4.60 -13.30 -9.15
CA THR A 92 -5.98 -12.84 -9.39
C THR A 92 -6.99 -13.58 -8.54
N LEU A 93 -6.80 -13.62 -7.23
CA LEU A 93 -7.92 -13.81 -6.30
C LEU A 93 -7.65 -12.94 -5.08
N THR A 94 -8.56 -12.01 -4.81
CA THR A 94 -8.65 -11.22 -3.60
C THR A 94 -9.10 -12.10 -2.43
N PRO A 95 -8.36 -12.19 -1.30
CA PRO A 95 -9.01 -12.60 -0.06
C PRO A 95 -8.60 -11.77 1.18
N ILE A 96 -9.65 -11.23 1.79
CA ILE A 96 -9.87 -10.87 3.21
C ILE A 96 -8.92 -9.83 3.81
N ALA A 97 -9.43 -8.59 3.86
CA ALA A 97 -8.98 -7.56 4.78
C ALA A 97 -9.08 -8.09 6.22
N SER A 98 -7.98 -8.68 6.72
CA SER A 98 -7.76 -8.86 8.14
C SER A 98 -7.15 -7.55 8.63
N GLU A 99 -8.04 -6.68 9.10
CA GLU A 99 -7.78 -5.34 9.56
C GLU A 99 -6.72 -5.35 10.67
N THR A 100 -5.48 -5.07 10.27
CA THR A 100 -4.49 -4.25 10.96
C THR A 100 -3.23 -4.31 10.11
N PRO A 101 -2.68 -3.18 9.62
CA PRO A 101 -1.32 -3.20 9.13
C PRO A 101 -0.46 -3.58 10.33
N VAL A 102 -0.03 -4.84 10.40
CA VAL A 102 1.03 -5.25 11.31
C VAL A 102 2.17 -4.32 10.98
N ALA A 103 2.41 -3.33 11.87
CA ALA A 103 3.39 -2.30 11.64
C ALA A 103 4.67 -3.00 11.18
N ARG A 104 5.35 -2.48 10.16
CA ARG A 104 6.58 -3.13 9.64
C ARG A 104 7.60 -3.39 10.77
N ASP A 105 7.49 -2.59 11.83
CA ASP A 105 8.21 -2.62 13.09
C ASP A 105 7.89 -3.81 14.02
N GLU A 106 6.76 -4.50 13.81
CA GLU A 106 6.31 -5.62 14.62
C GLU A 106 6.57 -6.98 13.95
N ARG A 107 7.08 -6.98 12.71
CA ARG A 107 7.55 -8.20 12.05
C ARG A 107 8.87 -8.63 12.69
N PRO A 108 8.95 -9.84 13.26
CA PRO A 108 10.18 -10.33 13.87
C PRO A 108 11.35 -10.36 12.86
N LEU A 109 12.43 -9.64 13.14
CA LEU A 109 13.63 -9.58 12.30
C LEU A 109 14.57 -10.75 12.62
N ARG A 110 15.24 -11.33 11.63
CA ARG A 110 16.28 -12.36 11.84
C ARG A 110 17.65 -11.72 11.76
N CYS A 111 18.52 -11.98 12.75
CA CYS A 111 19.91 -11.55 12.67
C CYS A 111 20.66 -12.38 11.61
N PRO A 112 21.23 -11.77 10.55
CA PRO A 112 21.94 -12.49 9.49
C PRO A 112 23.35 -12.93 9.90
N PHE A 113 23.90 -12.37 10.99
CA PHE A 113 25.26 -12.66 11.47
C PHE A 113 25.31 -13.76 12.53
N CYS A 114 24.16 -14.10 13.12
CA CYS A 114 24.04 -15.21 14.05
C CYS A 114 23.91 -16.52 13.27
N VAL A 115 24.75 -17.52 13.58
CA VAL A 115 24.64 -18.89 13.02
C VAL A 115 23.25 -19.50 13.27
N ASN A 116 22.63 -19.16 14.40
CA ASN A 116 21.29 -19.63 14.78
C ASN A 116 20.15 -18.71 14.33
N GLN A 117 20.41 -17.70 13.49
CA GLN A 117 19.42 -16.74 12.97
C GLN A 117 18.45 -16.25 14.05
N ARG A 118 18.99 -15.70 15.15
CA ARG A 118 18.18 -15.28 16.30
C ARG A 118 17.07 -14.31 15.85
N MET A 119 15.84 -14.64 16.21
CA MET A 119 14.66 -13.80 16.00
C MET A 119 14.68 -12.65 17.01
N LEU A 120 14.69 -11.42 16.51
CA LEU A 120 14.65 -10.18 17.27
C LEU A 120 13.21 -9.67 17.21
N ARG A 121 12.53 -9.67 18.35
CA ARG A 121 11.08 -9.41 18.42
C ARG A 121 10.75 -7.92 18.52
N THR A 122 11.74 -7.10 18.89
CA THR A 122 11.60 -5.65 18.99
C THR A 122 12.77 -4.97 18.30
N ILE A 123 12.55 -3.75 17.81
CA ILE A 123 13.60 -2.94 17.17
C ILE A 123 14.75 -2.69 18.13
N LYS A 124 14.46 -2.39 19.41
CA LYS A 124 15.50 -2.16 20.43
C LYS A 124 16.41 -3.38 20.60
N GLU A 125 15.83 -4.57 20.72
CA GLU A 125 16.59 -5.83 20.79
C GLU A 125 17.41 -6.04 19.50
N ALA A 126 16.85 -5.71 18.34
CA ALA A 126 17.53 -5.87 17.07
C ALA A 126 18.80 -5.01 16.97
N VAL A 127 18.70 -3.72 17.34
CA VAL A 127 19.83 -2.79 17.30
C VAL A 127 20.91 -3.17 18.33
N GLU A 128 20.50 -3.48 19.56
CA GLU A 128 21.43 -3.90 20.62
C GLU A 128 22.15 -5.21 20.29
N HIS A 129 21.49 -6.14 19.59
CA HIS A 129 22.11 -7.40 19.20
C HIS A 129 22.98 -7.28 17.95
N MET A 130 22.50 -6.56 16.92
CA MET A 130 23.27 -6.36 15.68
C MET A 130 24.55 -5.55 15.95
N SER A 131 24.52 -4.61 16.90
CA SER A 131 25.72 -3.85 17.30
C SER A 131 26.82 -4.73 17.91
N THR A 132 26.48 -5.87 18.52
CA THR A 132 27.47 -6.85 19.02
C THR A 132 28.09 -7.72 17.92
N HIS A 133 27.51 -7.74 16.72
CA HIS A 133 27.97 -8.55 15.59
C HIS A 133 28.76 -7.75 14.55
N VAL A 134 28.60 -6.43 14.50
CA VAL A 134 29.38 -5.56 13.62
C VAL A 134 30.67 -5.17 14.34
N VAL A 135 31.67 -6.04 14.27
CA VAL A 135 33.07 -5.69 14.57
C VAL A 135 33.72 -5.27 13.25
N VAL A 136 34.25 -4.04 13.20
CA VAL A 136 35.08 -3.49 12.12
C VAL A 136 36.55 -3.79 12.40
#